data_AF-A0A937SPR2-F1
#
_entry.id   AF-A0A937SPR2-F1
#
_cell.length_a   1.000
_cell.length_b   1.000
_cell.length_c   1.000
_cell.angle_alpha   90.00
_cell.angle_beta   90.00
_cell.angle_gamma   90.00
#
_symmetry.space_group_name_H-M   'P 1'
#
loop_
_entity.id
_entity.type
_entity.pdbx_description
1 polymer ?
#
loop_
_entity_poly.entity_id
_entity_poly.type
_entity_poly.pdbx_seq_one_letter_code
_entity_poly.pdbx_strand_id
1 'polypeptide(L)'
;MSDPISTDTAVTQADDGDIAQIRDAVAALCADFPGEYWRELDRARAYPKDFVEALSQSGFLAALIPEEFGGSGLGLSAASAILEEIHKSGCNGAACHAQMYTMGTL
;
A
#
# COMPACT_ATOMS: atom_id res chain seq x y z
N MET A 1 5.06 -26.46 -30.08
CA MET A 1 5.76 -25.28 -29.55
C MET A 1 4.77 -24.61 -28.63
N SER A 2 4.81 -25.03 -27.37
CA SER A 2 3.83 -24.71 -26.35
C SER A 2 4.24 -23.41 -25.70
N ASP A 3 3.35 -22.42 -25.73
CA ASP A 3 3.19 -21.45 -24.65
C ASP A 3 1.72 -21.04 -24.62
N PRO A 4 1.01 -21.39 -23.54
CA PRO A 4 0.02 -20.50 -22.99
C PRO A 4 0.54 -20.05 -21.64
N ILE A 5 0.71 -18.75 -21.48
CA ILE A 5 0.78 -18.12 -20.16
C ILE A 5 -0.41 -18.67 -19.37
N SER A 6 -0.12 -19.50 -18.37
CA SER A 6 -1.12 -20.14 -17.51
C SER A 6 -1.75 -19.04 -16.66
N THR A 7 -2.95 -18.60 -17.04
CA THR A 7 -3.75 -17.62 -16.31
C THR A 7 -4.31 -18.23 -15.02
N ASP A 8 -3.44 -18.62 -14.09
CA ASP A 8 -3.84 -19.17 -12.79
C ASP A 8 -3.35 -18.33 -11.59
N THR A 9 -2.78 -17.14 -11.84
CA THR A 9 -2.65 -16.14 -10.77
C THR A 9 -4.04 -15.51 -10.57
N ALA A 10 -4.91 -16.21 -9.85
CA ALA A 10 -6.22 -15.71 -9.47
C ALA A 10 -6.03 -14.45 -8.62
N VAL A 11 -6.20 -13.27 -9.23
CA VAL A 11 -6.28 -12.01 -8.49
C VAL A 11 -7.45 -12.10 -7.54
N THR A 12 -7.19 -12.13 -6.24
CA THR A 12 -8.24 -12.25 -5.22
C THR A 12 -9.04 -10.95 -5.22
N GLN A 13 -10.29 -11.01 -5.67
CA GLN A 13 -11.22 -9.90 -5.55
C GLN A 13 -11.67 -9.82 -4.09
N ALA A 14 -11.23 -8.77 -3.40
CA ALA A 14 -11.70 -8.44 -2.06
C ALA A 14 -13.19 -8.09 -2.11
N ASP A 15 -13.98 -8.60 -1.16
CA ASP A 15 -15.37 -8.19 -1.02
C ASP A 15 -15.51 -6.86 -0.26
N ASP A 16 -16.74 -6.35 -0.15
CA ASP A 16 -16.99 -5.05 0.51
C ASP A 16 -16.58 -5.06 2.00
N GLY A 17 -16.66 -6.22 2.66
CA GLY A 17 -16.23 -6.40 4.05
C GLY A 17 -14.70 -6.37 4.19
N ASP A 18 -13.99 -7.05 3.29
CA ASP A 18 -12.53 -7.02 3.21
C ASP A 18 -12.02 -5.60 2.96
N ILE A 19 -12.65 -4.88 2.02
CA ILE A 19 -12.29 -3.49 1.71
C ILE A 19 -12.48 -2.58 2.92
N ALA A 20 -13.56 -2.77 3.70
CA ALA A 20 -13.78 -2.01 4.93
C ALA A 20 -12.68 -2.27 5.97
N GLN A 21 -12.30 -3.54 6.17
CA GLN A 21 -11.21 -3.89 7.09
C GLN A 21 -9.86 -3.33 6.66
N ILE A 22 -9.58 -3.35 5.35
CA ILE A 22 -8.37 -2.75 4.78
C ILE A 22 -8.33 -1.25 5.09
N ARG A 23 -9.45 -0.53 4.88
CA ARG A 23 -9.53 0.90 5.21
C ARG A 23 -9.32 1.14 6.70
N ASP A 24 -9.96 0.37 7.57
CA ASP A 24 -9.80 0.53 9.02
C ASP A 24 -8.34 0.29 9.47
N ALA A 25 -7.68 -0.72 8.91
CA ALA A 25 -6.29 -1.02 9.21
C ALA A 25 -5.33 0.06 8.69
N VAL A 26 -5.57 0.59 7.49
CA VAL A 26 -4.79 1.70 6.92
C VAL A 26 -5.00 2.98 7.74
N ALA A 27 -6.23 3.28 8.14
CA ALA A 27 -6.54 4.44 8.98
C ALA A 27 -5.86 4.34 10.35
N ALA A 28 -5.83 3.15 10.95
CA ALA A 28 -5.11 2.91 12.21
C ALA A 28 -3.61 3.16 12.06
N LEU A 29 -2.98 2.68 10.98
CA LEU A 29 -1.57 2.95 10.70
C LEU A 29 -1.32 4.44 10.46
N CYS A 30 -2.18 5.12 9.70
CA CYS A 30 -2.06 6.56 9.47
C CYS A 30 -2.20 7.39 10.75
N ALA A 31 -2.93 6.91 11.76
CA ALA A 31 -3.07 7.59 13.04
C ALA A 31 -1.75 7.73 13.82
N ASP A 32 -0.80 6.82 13.59
CA ASP A 32 0.55 6.89 14.18
C ASP A 32 1.44 8.00 13.56
N PHE A 33 0.99 8.60 12.44
CA PHE A 33 1.73 9.63 11.71
C PHE A 33 0.93 10.95 11.65
N PRO A 34 0.82 11.68 12.78
CA PRO A 34 0.01 12.88 12.88
C PRO A 34 0.56 14.02 12.01
N GLY A 35 -0.24 15.05 11.78
CA GLY A 35 0.17 16.20 10.97
C GLY A 35 1.42 16.94 11.45
N GLU A 36 1.88 16.75 12.70
CA GLU A 36 3.18 17.26 13.15
C GLU A 36 4.36 16.58 12.44
N TYR A 37 4.33 15.25 12.32
CA TYR A 37 5.32 14.47 11.59
C TYR A 37 5.47 14.98 10.15
N TRP A 38 4.35 15.14 9.44
CA TRP A 38 4.33 15.61 8.06
C TRP A 38 4.85 17.04 7.91
N ARG A 39 4.49 17.94 8.84
CA ARG A 39 4.99 19.33 8.83
C ARG A 39 6.49 19.39 9.10
N GLU A 40 7.02 18.50 9.92
CA GLU A 40 8.47 18.44 10.18
C GLU A 40 9.24 17.90 8.99
N LEU A 41 8.75 16.84 8.36
CA LEU A 41 9.30 16.32 7.11
C LEU A 41 9.33 17.37 6.01
N ASP A 42 8.24 18.12 5.83
CA ASP A 42 8.16 19.20 4.83
C ASP A 42 9.21 20.29 5.10
N ARG A 43 9.33 20.75 6.36
CA ARG A 43 10.37 21.72 6.78
C ARG A 43 11.78 21.20 6.49
N ALA A 44 12.02 19.92 6.73
CA ALA A 44 13.32 19.27 6.52
C ALA A 44 13.55 18.86 5.06
N ARG A 45 12.52 18.93 4.18
CA ARG A 45 12.50 18.33 2.83
C ARG A 45 12.95 16.87 2.84
N ALA A 46 12.54 16.13 3.87
CA ALA A 46 12.98 14.77 4.12
C ALA A 46 11.97 13.74 3.58
N TYR A 47 12.47 12.53 3.30
CA TYR A 47 11.64 11.40 2.89
C TYR A 47 10.92 10.79 4.10
N PRO A 48 9.61 10.44 4.00
CA PRO A 48 8.84 9.83 5.08
C PRO A 48 9.21 8.35 5.29
N LYS A 49 10.46 8.09 5.69
CA LYS A 49 11.00 6.72 5.78
C LYS A 49 10.19 5.84 6.72
N ASP A 50 9.90 6.33 7.92
CA ASP A 50 9.20 5.54 8.95
C ASP A 50 7.77 5.17 8.52
N PHE A 51 7.08 6.09 7.82
CA PHE A 51 5.76 5.83 7.26
C PHE A 51 5.78 4.76 6.16
N VAL A 52 6.76 4.86 5.26
CA VAL A 52 6.95 3.90 4.17
C VAL A 52 7.33 2.53 4.72
N GLU A 53 8.20 2.49 5.72
CA GLU A 53 8.59 1.25 6.39
C GLU A 53 7.38 0.60 7.10
N ALA A 54 6.55 1.36 7.80
CA ALA A 54 5.33 0.86 8.43
C ALA A 54 4.36 0.24 7.40
N LEU A 55 4.11 0.94 6.28
CA LEU A 55 3.25 0.43 5.19
C LEU A 55 3.85 -0.77 4.45
N SER A 56 5.18 -0.88 4.43
CA SER A 56 5.88 -2.03 3.83
C SER A 56 5.73 -3.25 4.73
N GLN A 57 5.95 -3.09 6.04
CA GLN A 57 5.84 -4.15 7.04
C GLN A 57 4.41 -4.66 7.18
N SER A 58 3.40 -3.81 6.95
CA SER A 58 1.99 -4.22 6.94
C SER A 58 1.57 -4.96 5.67
N GLY A 59 2.43 -5.02 4.64
CA GLY A 59 2.13 -5.65 3.35
C GLY A 59 1.28 -4.81 2.41
N PHE A 60 0.83 -3.61 2.82
CA PHE A 60 -0.06 -2.77 2.00
C PHE A 60 0.60 -2.27 0.71
N LEU A 61 1.92 -2.05 0.70
CA LEU A 61 2.66 -1.67 -0.51
C LEU A 61 2.87 -2.84 -1.49
N ALA A 62 2.72 -4.08 -1.02
CA ALA A 62 2.82 -5.29 -1.83
C ALA A 62 1.45 -5.91 -2.15
N ALA A 63 0.36 -5.14 -1.97
CA ALA A 63 -1.00 -5.65 -2.10
C ALA A 63 -1.27 -6.30 -3.47
N LEU A 64 -0.76 -5.74 -4.56
CA LEU A 64 -0.95 -6.25 -5.93
C LEU A 64 0.05 -7.35 -6.33
N ILE A 65 1.07 -7.61 -5.51
CA ILE A 65 2.11 -8.59 -5.81
C ILE A 65 1.55 -9.99 -5.45
N PRO A 66 1.66 -10.99 -6.34
CA PRO A 66 1.24 -12.36 -6.02
C PRO A 66 1.91 -12.92 -4.75
N GLU A 67 1.21 -13.80 -4.03
CA GLU A 67 1.72 -14.41 -2.80
C GLU A 67 3.05 -15.16 -3.00
N GLU A 68 3.24 -15.78 -4.17
CA GLU A 68 4.47 -16.49 -4.55
C GLU A 68 5.72 -15.57 -4.57
N PHE A 69 5.53 -14.25 -4.66
CA PHE A 69 6.58 -13.24 -4.60
C PHE A 69 6.59 -12.44 -3.29
N GLY A 70 5.83 -12.89 -2.28
CA GLY A 70 5.78 -12.27 -0.96
C GLY A 70 4.81 -11.08 -0.85
N GLY A 71 3.87 -10.93 -1.78
CA GLY A 71 2.79 -9.95 -1.70
C GLY A 71 1.47 -10.53 -1.19
N SER A 72 0.40 -9.73 -1.25
CA SER A 72 -0.93 -10.14 -0.76
C SER A 72 -1.86 -10.68 -1.84
N GLY A 73 -1.48 -10.63 -3.12
CA GLY A 73 -2.29 -11.14 -4.25
C GLY A 73 -3.66 -10.49 -4.41
N LEU A 74 -3.86 -9.30 -3.83
CA LEU A 74 -5.13 -8.59 -3.80
C LEU A 74 -5.42 -7.88 -5.12
N GLY A 75 -6.70 -7.69 -5.41
CA GLY A 75 -7.17 -6.96 -6.59
C GLY A 75 -7.00 -5.43 -6.52
N LEU A 76 -7.16 -4.79 -7.68
CA LEU A 76 -7.09 -3.33 -7.85
C LEU A 76 -8.03 -2.56 -6.93
N SER A 77 -9.19 -3.11 -6.59
CA SER A 77 -10.15 -2.47 -5.67
C SER A 77 -9.56 -2.30 -4.27
N ALA A 78 -8.86 -3.31 -3.75
CA ALA A 78 -8.18 -3.25 -2.46
C ALA A 78 -7.02 -2.24 -2.49
N ALA A 79 -6.20 -2.29 -3.54
CA ALA A 79 -5.10 -1.33 -3.72
C ALA A 79 -5.60 0.13 -3.81
N SER A 80 -6.73 0.35 -4.50
CA SER A 80 -7.37 1.66 -4.58
C SER A 80 -7.87 2.14 -3.22
N ALA A 81 -8.48 1.25 -2.43
CA ALA A 81 -8.96 1.58 -1.09
C ALA A 81 -7.84 1.96 -0.12
N ILE A 82 -6.68 1.29 -0.21
CA ILE A 82 -5.46 1.64 0.56
C ILE A 82 -5.03 3.07 0.24
N LEU A 83 -4.87 3.39 -1.03
CA LEU A 83 -4.43 4.72 -1.47
C LEU A 83 -5.46 5.81 -1.14
N GLU A 84 -6.75 5.50 -1.26
CA GLU A 84 -7.84 6.41 -0.90
C GLU A 84 -7.76 6.78 0.58
N GLU A 85 -7.60 5.79 1.47
CA GLU A 85 -7.61 6.03 2.92
C GLU A 85 -6.34 6.77 3.39
N ILE A 86 -5.18 6.51 2.78
CA ILE A 86 -3.94 7.28 3.05
C ILE A 86 -4.17 8.76 2.78
N HIS A 87 -4.74 9.11 1.62
CA HIS A 87 -5.02 10.51 1.26
C HIS A 87 -6.08 11.12 2.17
N LYS A 88 -7.14 10.37 2.48
CA LYS A 88 -8.21 10.80 3.38
C LYS A 88 -7.71 11.09 4.79
N SER A 89 -6.68 10.37 5.24
CA SER A 89 -6.03 10.58 6.53
C SER A 89 -5.04 11.76 6.55
N GLY A 90 -4.90 12.49 5.44
CA GLY A 90 -4.00 13.64 5.32
C GLY A 90 -2.51 13.26 5.21
N CYS A 91 -2.21 11.98 4.96
CA CYS A 91 -0.87 11.49 4.70
C CYS A 91 -0.48 11.69 3.23
N ASN A 92 0.82 11.72 2.93
CA ASN A 92 1.31 11.89 1.55
C ASN A 92 1.42 10.53 0.84
N GLY A 93 0.47 10.22 -0.04
CA GLY A 93 0.46 8.99 -0.85
C GLY A 93 1.48 8.93 -1.98
N ALA A 94 2.19 10.03 -2.32
CA ALA A 94 3.14 10.05 -3.43
C ALA A 94 4.36 9.13 -3.21
N ALA A 95 4.84 9.04 -1.97
CA ALA A 95 5.92 8.13 -1.60
C ALA A 95 5.47 6.65 -1.66
N CYS A 96 4.21 6.38 -1.31
CA CYS A 96 3.60 5.04 -1.33
C CYS A 96 3.33 4.56 -2.76
N HIS A 97 2.80 5.44 -3.61
CA HIS A 97 2.50 5.13 -5.01
C HIS A 97 3.77 4.75 -5.80
N ALA A 98 4.89 5.43 -5.56
CA ALA A 98 6.17 5.05 -6.17
C ALA A 98 6.67 3.68 -5.67
N GLN A 99 6.57 3.40 -4.37
CA GLN A 99 7.01 2.14 -3.77
C GLN A 99 6.18 0.92 -4.20
N MET A 100 4.89 1.11 -4.52
CA MET A 100 4.06 0.04 -5.08
C MET A 100 4.58 -0.50 -6.43
N TYR A 101 5.45 0.24 -7.13
CA TYR A 101 6.08 -0.20 -8.39
C TYR A 101 7.57 -0.51 -8.28
N THR A 102 8.30 0.09 -7.33
CA THR A 102 9.75 -0.09 -7.21
C THR A 102 10.16 -1.27 -6.33
N MET A 103 9.25 -1.93 -5.62
CA MET A 103 9.53 -3.12 -4.78
C MET A 103 10.75 -2.91 -3.85
N GLY A 104 10.91 -1.72 -3.26
CA GLY A 104 12.03 -1.44 -2.36
C GLY A 104 13.39 -1.23 -3.03
N THR A 105 13.46 -1.05 -4.36
CA THR A 105 14.70 -0.59 -5.01
C THR A 105 14.93 0.90 -4.68
N LEU A 106 15.89 1.15 -3.80
CA LEU A 106 16.54 2.44 -3.54
C LEU A 106 18.02 2.34 -3.91
#